data_AF-A0A0R2G2N8-F1
#
_entry.id   AF-A0A0R2G2N8-F1
#
_cell.length_a   1.000
_cell.length_b   1.000
_cell.length_c   1.000
_cell.angle_alpha   90.00
_cell.angle_beta   90.00
_cell.angle_gamma   90.00
#
_symmetry.space_group_name_H-M   'P 1'
#
loop_
_entity.id
_entity.type
_entity.pdbx_description
1 polymer ?
#
loop_
_entity_poly.entity_id
_entity_poly.type
_entity_poly.pdbx_seq_one_letter_code
_entity_poly.pdbx_strand_id
1 'polypeptide(L)'
;MNEGKVVNLVASALTNSLGTTVIGHVGLTAAQITIAYPDGKTDVISADQNGDFVQKAPADVRTGTITVSAMLPDEIETKEQVAVEIELPAPVITGVISTRNGQRYLEGYVNQSAVEVQIELAGQIIEPVIDEQQNFELRLPDDILPEEVTLFCRSQKTGKTGRNSVSLGVTSKTQPFPIVTDDMIAEFQQRNQQYERSQAQLDQTSSQAQAQRQPTKNGGNVITRFFGRLFGRN
;
A
#
# COMPACT_ATOMS: atom_id res chain seq x y z
N MET A 1 10.58 -43.68 50.76
CA MET A 1 10.46 -43.77 49.30
C MET A 1 10.40 -42.33 48.82
N ASN A 2 11.44 -41.83 48.16
CA ASN A 2 11.34 -40.54 47.48
C ASN A 2 10.43 -40.80 46.27
N GLU A 3 9.17 -40.39 46.35
CA GLU A 3 8.41 -40.15 45.13
C GLU A 3 9.22 -39.09 44.39
N GLY A 4 9.95 -39.51 43.35
CA GLY A 4 10.74 -38.62 42.52
C GLY A 4 9.80 -37.53 42.02
N LYS A 5 10.02 -36.30 42.46
CA LYS A 5 9.22 -35.15 42.08
C LYS A 5 9.44 -34.93 40.58
N VAL A 6 8.53 -35.46 39.78
CA VAL A 6 8.58 -35.31 38.31
C VAL A 6 8.30 -33.85 38.01
N VAL A 7 9.30 -33.18 37.44
CA VAL A 7 9.06 -31.91 36.76
C VAL A 7 8.28 -32.26 35.51
N ASN A 8 7.21 -31.52 35.25
CA ASN A 8 6.44 -31.63 34.01
C ASN A 8 6.62 -30.29 33.28
N LEU A 9 7.55 -30.25 32.35
CA LEU A 9 7.94 -29.09 31.57
C LEU A 9 7.43 -29.27 30.15
N VAL A 10 6.65 -28.30 29.70
CA VAL A 10 6.30 -28.15 28.29
C VAL A 10 6.72 -26.77 27.84
N ALA A 11 7.32 -26.71 26.66
CA ALA A 11 7.77 -25.45 26.07
C ALA A 11 7.48 -25.44 24.57
N SER A 12 7.27 -24.25 24.04
CA SER A 12 7.06 -23.98 22.63
C SER A 12 7.59 -22.59 22.30
N ALA A 13 7.78 -22.31 21.02
CA ALA A 13 8.25 -21.01 20.58
C ALA A 13 7.49 -20.51 19.36
N LEU A 14 7.20 -19.22 19.37
CA LEU A 14 6.54 -18.51 18.29
C LEU A 14 7.59 -17.64 17.59
N THR A 15 7.87 -17.91 16.32
CA THR A 15 8.88 -17.18 15.54
C THR A 15 8.24 -16.46 14.36
N ASN A 16 8.44 -15.15 14.28
CA ASN A 16 7.97 -14.31 13.18
C ASN A 16 8.96 -13.19 12.85
N SER A 17 8.57 -12.24 11.99
CA SER A 17 9.41 -11.10 11.61
C SER A 17 9.81 -10.22 12.80
N LEU A 18 8.98 -10.12 13.83
CA LEU A 18 9.23 -9.32 15.04
C LEU A 18 10.17 -10.00 16.04
N GLY A 19 10.41 -11.31 15.91
CA GLY A 19 11.35 -12.07 16.73
C GLY A 19 10.78 -13.43 17.17
N THR A 20 11.44 -14.03 18.16
CA THR A 20 11.03 -15.29 18.75
C THR A 20 10.60 -15.09 20.21
N THR A 21 9.47 -15.68 20.58
CA THR A 21 8.98 -15.73 21.97
C THR A 21 8.87 -17.18 22.40
N VAL A 22 9.53 -17.52 23.51
CA VAL A 22 9.42 -18.82 24.18
C VAL A 22 8.29 -18.75 25.19
N ILE A 23 7.41 -19.74 25.15
CA ILE A 23 6.29 -19.91 26.08
C ILE A 23 6.35 -21.32 26.64
N GLY A 24 5.93 -21.50 27.88
CA GLY A 24 5.85 -22.83 28.45
C GLY A 24 5.17 -22.85 29.80
N HIS A 25 5.06 -24.07 30.32
CA HIS A 25 4.45 -24.39 31.59
C HIS A 25 5.32 -25.40 32.32
N VAL A 26 5.47 -25.21 33.63
CA VAL A 26 6.12 -26.14 34.54
C VAL A 26 5.16 -26.49 35.67
N GLY A 27 4.94 -27.80 35.89
CA GLY A 27 4.03 -28.29 36.93
C GLY A 27 4.48 -28.01 38.38
N LEU A 28 5.61 -27.34 38.56
CA LEU A 28 6.16 -26.97 39.86
C LEU A 28 6.18 -25.46 40.04
N THR A 29 5.42 -24.99 41.03
CA THR A 29 5.48 -23.59 41.44
C THR A 29 6.89 -23.26 41.97
N ALA A 30 7.39 -22.07 41.61
CA ALA A 30 8.73 -21.57 41.95
C ALA A 30 9.93 -22.34 41.34
N ALA A 31 9.73 -23.17 40.31
CA ALA A 31 10.86 -23.70 39.54
C ALA A 31 11.64 -22.58 38.83
N GLN A 32 12.96 -22.71 38.82
CA GLN A 32 13.85 -21.87 38.02
C GLN A 32 13.96 -22.45 36.62
N ILE A 33 13.65 -21.62 35.62
CA ILE A 33 13.70 -21.96 34.22
C ILE A 33 14.98 -21.35 33.63
N THR A 34 15.82 -22.21 33.05
CA THR A 34 16.99 -21.80 32.27
C THR A 34 16.70 -22.00 30.80
N ILE A 35 16.80 -20.94 30.01
CA ILE A 35 16.59 -20.95 28.55
C ILE A 35 17.93 -20.71 27.88
N ALA A 36 18.45 -21.70 27.16
CA ALA A 36 19.65 -21.57 26.35
C ALA A 36 19.29 -21.41 24.87
N TYR A 37 19.85 -20.38 24.25
CA TYR A 37 19.58 -20.00 22.88
C TYR A 37 20.66 -20.53 21.90
N PRO A 38 20.34 -20.63 20.60
CA PRO A 38 21.31 -21.04 19.56
C PRO A 38 22.55 -20.15 19.46
N ASP A 39 22.47 -18.88 19.87
CA ASP A 39 23.60 -17.95 19.88
C ASP A 39 24.53 -18.13 21.10
N GLY A 40 24.24 -19.12 21.95
CA GLY A 40 24.98 -19.43 23.18
C GLY A 40 24.59 -18.57 24.38
N LYS A 41 23.67 -17.61 24.23
CA LYS A 41 23.16 -16.84 25.37
C LYS A 41 22.20 -17.68 26.21
N THR A 42 22.08 -17.30 27.47
CA THR A 42 21.19 -17.97 28.42
C THR A 42 20.41 -16.95 29.23
N ASP A 43 19.12 -17.18 29.38
CA ASP A 43 18.26 -16.46 30.32
C ASP A 43 17.86 -17.38 31.46
N VAL A 44 17.77 -16.82 32.67
CA VAL A 44 17.28 -17.52 33.86
C VAL A 44 16.09 -16.75 34.40
N ILE A 45 14.93 -17.40 34.43
CA ILE A 45 13.66 -16.81 34.86
C ILE A 45 12.96 -17.72 35.88
N SER A 46 11.96 -17.20 36.56
CA SER A 46 11.06 -17.99 37.39
C SER A 46 9.70 -18.08 36.72
N ALA A 47 9.06 -19.26 36.80
CA ALA A 47 7.67 -19.40 36.42
C ALA A 47 6.76 -18.62 37.37
N ASP A 48 5.58 -18.23 36.89
CA ASP A 48 4.59 -17.54 37.71
C ASP A 48 3.91 -18.47 38.73
N GLN A 49 2.89 -17.96 39.44
CA GLN A 49 2.16 -18.73 40.46
C GLN A 49 1.40 -19.94 39.90
N ASN A 50 1.08 -19.93 38.61
CA ASN A 50 0.42 -21.02 37.90
C ASN A 50 1.42 -21.98 37.25
N GLY A 51 2.72 -21.66 37.27
CA GLY A 51 3.75 -22.43 36.58
C GLY A 51 3.97 -22.00 35.13
N ASP A 52 3.34 -20.92 34.67
CA ASP A 52 3.51 -20.43 33.30
C ASP A 52 4.72 -19.49 33.19
N PHE A 53 5.35 -19.48 32.02
CA PHE A 53 6.42 -18.53 31.71
C PHE A 53 6.39 -18.08 30.25
N VAL A 54 6.80 -16.83 30.04
CA VAL A 54 6.94 -16.21 28.72
C VAL A 54 8.24 -15.43 28.70
N GLN A 55 9.09 -15.72 27.71
CA GLN A 55 10.37 -15.03 27.53
C GLN A 55 10.60 -14.67 26.08
N LYS A 56 10.96 -13.41 25.82
CA LYS A 56 11.37 -12.97 24.50
C LYS A 56 12.82 -13.36 24.27
N ALA A 57 13.09 -14.10 23.19
CA ALA A 57 14.46 -14.44 22.82
C ALA A 57 15.24 -13.19 22.36
N PRO A 58 16.59 -13.21 22.44
CA PRO A 58 17.43 -12.17 21.86
C PRO A 58 17.04 -11.87 20.40
N ALA A 59 17.17 -10.60 20.00
CA ALA A 59 16.62 -10.12 18.73
C ALA A 59 17.07 -10.90 17.50
N ASP A 60 18.25 -11.54 17.50
CA ASP A 60 18.79 -12.28 16.37
C ASP A 60 18.49 -13.78 16.37
N VAL A 61 17.95 -14.31 17.48
CA VAL A 61 17.57 -15.71 17.61
C VAL A 61 16.27 -15.94 16.86
N ARG A 62 16.35 -16.53 15.67
CA ARG A 62 15.19 -16.84 14.80
C ARG A 62 15.25 -18.23 14.15
N THR A 63 16.35 -18.94 14.29
CA THR A 63 16.54 -20.29 13.75
C THR A 63 17.41 -21.14 14.67
N GLY A 64 17.17 -22.44 14.71
CA GLY A 64 17.94 -23.42 15.48
C GLY A 64 17.17 -23.94 16.70
N THR A 65 17.89 -24.58 17.62
CA THR A 65 17.29 -25.25 18.79
C THR A 65 17.42 -24.38 20.05
N ILE A 66 16.29 -24.02 20.64
CA ILE A 66 16.25 -23.47 22.00
C ILE A 66 16.16 -24.64 22.98
N THR A 67 16.97 -24.61 24.02
CA THR A 67 16.89 -25.58 25.12
C THR A 67 16.26 -24.90 26.33
N VAL A 68 15.16 -25.45 26.83
CA VAL A 68 14.52 -25.00 28.08
C VAL A 68 14.75 -26.07 29.14
N SER A 69 15.27 -25.67 30.30
CA SER A 69 15.46 -26.55 31.45
C SER A 69 14.74 -25.99 32.66
N ALA A 70 14.08 -26.86 33.43
CA ALA A 70 13.44 -26.49 34.69
C ALA A 70 14.13 -27.23 35.85
N MET A 71 14.40 -26.51 36.93
CA MET A 71 15.05 -27.05 38.13
C MET A 71 14.50 -26.36 39.38
N LEU A 72 14.33 -27.09 40.49
CA LEU A 72 14.03 -26.47 41.79
C LEU A 72 15.28 -25.84 42.41
N PRO A 73 15.16 -24.72 43.15
CA PRO A 73 16.29 -23.99 43.73
C PRO A 73 17.26 -24.82 44.61
N ASP A 74 16.84 -25.99 45.10
CA ASP A 74 17.63 -26.83 46.02
C ASP A 74 17.75 -28.30 45.59
N GLU A 75 17.29 -28.67 44.38
CA GLU A 75 17.25 -30.08 43.93
C GLU A 75 17.70 -30.23 42.46
N ILE A 76 18.99 -30.51 42.26
CA ILE A 76 19.58 -30.69 40.91
C ILE A 76 19.04 -31.95 40.20
N GLU A 77 18.65 -32.97 40.96
CA GLU A 77 18.11 -34.23 40.41
C GLU A 77 16.71 -34.08 39.80
N THR A 78 16.05 -32.94 39.98
CA THR A 78 14.74 -32.65 39.38
C THR A 78 14.84 -31.98 38.01
N LYS A 79 15.99 -32.01 37.34
CA LYS A 79 16.14 -31.33 36.05
C LYS A 79 15.35 -32.03 34.95
N GLU A 80 14.41 -31.31 34.35
CA GLU A 80 13.80 -31.67 33.07
C GLU A 80 14.21 -30.69 31.99
N GLN A 81 14.34 -31.17 30.76
CA GLN A 81 14.77 -30.39 29.63
C GLN A 81 13.91 -30.70 28.40
N VAL A 82 13.50 -29.64 27.71
CA VAL A 82 12.80 -29.70 26.43
C VAL A 82 13.60 -28.91 25.39
N ALA A 83 13.75 -29.51 24.21
CA ALA A 83 14.29 -28.83 23.04
C ALA A 83 13.13 -28.29 22.19
N VAL A 84 13.22 -27.04 21.78
CA VAL A 84 12.25 -26.35 20.94
C VAL A 84 12.97 -25.89 19.67
N GLU A 85 12.63 -26.50 18.54
CA GLU A 85 13.10 -26.05 17.24
C GLU A 85 12.37 -24.77 16.83
N ILE A 86 13.14 -23.76 16.47
CA ILE A 86 12.62 -22.51 15.93
C ILE A 86 13.10 -22.32 14.51
N GLU A 87 12.21 -21.79 13.68
CA GLU A 87 12.54 -21.47 12.31
C GLU A 87 11.72 -20.28 11.83
N LEU A 88 12.40 -19.29 11.25
CA LEU A 88 11.71 -18.18 10.60
C LEU A 88 11.02 -18.70 9.32
N PRO A 89 9.74 -18.34 9.06
CA PRO A 89 9.08 -18.70 7.82
C PRO A 89 9.75 -18.03 6.61
N ALA A 90 9.44 -18.51 5.42
CA ALA A 90 9.91 -17.88 4.18
C ALA A 90 9.40 -16.41 4.09
N PRO A 91 10.20 -15.50 3.54
CA PRO A 91 9.75 -14.12 3.32
C PRO A 91 8.61 -14.11 2.28
N VAL A 92 7.71 -13.15 2.44
CA VAL A 92 6.61 -12.88 1.51
C VAL A 92 6.82 -11.50 0.94
N ILE A 93 6.76 -11.42 -0.38
CA ILE A 93 6.83 -10.18 -1.15
C ILE A 93 5.51 -9.97 -1.88
N THR A 94 5.04 -8.74 -1.91
CA THR A 94 3.87 -8.31 -2.69
C THR A 94 4.24 -7.10 -3.53
N GLY A 95 3.50 -6.90 -4.61
CA GLY A 95 3.60 -5.68 -5.38
C GLY A 95 2.35 -5.42 -6.20
N VAL A 96 2.13 -4.15 -6.50
CA VAL A 96 1.03 -3.63 -7.30
C VAL A 96 1.55 -2.58 -8.26
N ILE A 97 0.96 -2.52 -9.44
CA ILE A 97 1.27 -1.46 -10.41
C ILE A 97 0.30 -0.31 -10.19
N SER A 98 0.82 0.89 -10.01
CA SER A 98 0.06 2.14 -9.91
C SER A 98 0.44 3.10 -11.03
N THR A 99 -0.50 3.97 -11.41
CA THR A 99 -0.25 5.04 -12.38
C THR A 99 -0.48 6.39 -11.70
N ARG A 100 0.56 7.22 -11.68
CA ARG A 100 0.55 8.56 -11.06
C ARG A 100 1.12 9.56 -12.05
N ASN A 101 0.36 10.60 -12.37
CA ASN A 101 0.77 11.67 -13.30
C ASN A 101 1.22 11.16 -14.68
N GLY A 102 0.54 10.13 -15.21
CA GLY A 102 0.89 9.51 -16.48
C GLY A 102 2.11 8.57 -16.43
N GLN A 103 2.76 8.43 -15.27
CA GLN A 103 3.89 7.52 -15.08
C GLN A 103 3.48 6.27 -14.29
N ARG A 104 3.96 5.10 -14.72
CA ARG A 104 3.74 3.83 -14.05
C ARG A 104 4.81 3.53 -13.01
N TYR A 105 4.39 2.98 -11.88
CA TYR A 105 5.23 2.55 -10.77
C TYR A 105 4.82 1.16 -10.30
N LEU A 106 5.81 0.34 -9.94
CA LEU A 106 5.64 -0.86 -9.15
C LEU A 106 5.90 -0.49 -7.69
N GLU A 107 4.87 -0.57 -6.87
CA GLU A 107 4.94 -0.39 -5.43
C GLU A 107 4.83 -1.75 -4.77
N GLY A 108 5.73 -2.08 -3.85
CA GLY A 108 5.69 -3.36 -3.18
C GLY A 108 6.17 -3.32 -1.74
N TYR A 109 5.97 -4.45 -1.07
CA TYR A 109 6.23 -4.63 0.35
C TYR A 109 6.81 -6.02 0.62
N VAL A 110 7.70 -6.11 1.61
CA VAL A 110 8.23 -7.37 2.12
C VAL A 110 7.91 -7.48 3.60
N ASN A 111 7.42 -8.63 4.05
CA ASN A 111 6.99 -8.82 5.45
C ASN A 111 8.12 -9.11 6.46
N GLN A 112 9.38 -9.09 6.01
CA GLN A 112 10.56 -9.45 6.79
C GLN A 112 11.70 -8.47 6.49
N SER A 113 12.55 -8.22 7.49
CA SER A 113 13.79 -7.46 7.34
C SER A 113 14.96 -8.35 6.94
N ALA A 114 16.08 -7.72 6.53
CA ALA A 114 17.27 -8.42 6.05
C ALA A 114 16.93 -9.41 4.92
N VAL A 115 16.17 -8.92 3.94
CA VAL A 115 15.74 -9.68 2.77
C VAL A 115 16.38 -9.04 1.53
N GLU A 116 16.92 -9.88 0.66
CA GLU A 116 17.32 -9.50 -0.69
C GLU A 116 16.09 -9.54 -1.59
N VAL A 117 15.84 -8.49 -2.37
CA VAL A 117 14.74 -8.45 -3.33
C VAL A 117 15.29 -8.34 -4.73
N GLN A 118 14.70 -9.12 -5.62
CA GLN A 118 14.98 -9.09 -7.05
C GLN A 118 13.64 -8.99 -7.79
N ILE A 119 13.58 -8.09 -8.75
CA ILE A 119 12.43 -7.89 -9.64
C ILE A 119 12.90 -8.29 -11.03
N GLU A 120 12.23 -9.29 -11.61
CA GLU A 120 12.39 -9.66 -13.00
C GLU A 120 11.37 -8.86 -13.83
N LEU A 121 11.85 -8.00 -14.72
CA LEU A 121 11.07 -7.22 -15.68
C LEU A 121 11.50 -7.62 -17.10
N ALA A 122 10.60 -8.25 -17.87
CA ALA A 122 10.89 -8.66 -19.25
C ALA A 122 12.23 -9.42 -19.41
N GLY A 123 12.57 -10.27 -18.43
CA GLY A 123 13.81 -11.06 -18.39
C GLY A 123 15.04 -10.32 -17.84
N GLN A 124 14.92 -9.05 -17.45
CA GLN A 124 15.97 -8.29 -16.78
C GLN A 124 15.77 -8.31 -15.26
N ILE A 125 16.84 -8.58 -14.50
CA ILE A 125 16.83 -8.54 -13.03
C ILE A 125 17.20 -7.14 -12.54
N ILE A 126 16.41 -6.63 -11.60
CA ILE A 126 16.61 -5.34 -10.93
C ILE A 126 16.53 -5.56 -9.42
N GLU A 127 17.49 -5.00 -8.68
CA GLU A 127 17.47 -4.96 -7.21
C GLU A 127 16.93 -3.60 -6.75
N PRO A 128 15.69 -3.53 -6.23
CA PRO A 128 15.13 -2.27 -5.77
C PRO A 128 15.74 -1.85 -4.42
N VAL A 129 15.69 -0.55 -4.13
CA VAL A 129 15.99 -0.03 -2.79
C VAL A 129 14.76 -0.24 -1.90
N ILE A 130 14.96 -0.86 -0.74
CA ILE A 130 13.92 -1.05 0.28
C ILE A 130 14.09 -0.01 1.37
N ASP A 131 12.98 0.66 1.73
CA ASP A 131 12.95 1.64 2.80
C ASP A 131 12.92 1.00 4.21
N GLU A 132 12.98 1.84 5.24
CA GLU A 132 12.92 1.39 6.64
C GLU A 132 11.58 0.73 7.01
N GLN A 133 10.52 1.01 6.24
CA GLN A 133 9.18 0.45 6.39
C GLN A 133 8.99 -0.83 5.55
N GLN A 134 10.06 -1.35 4.92
CA GLN A 134 10.07 -2.54 4.07
C GLN A 134 9.27 -2.41 2.77
N ASN A 135 9.01 -1.17 2.33
CA ASN A 135 8.42 -0.90 1.03
C ASN A 135 9.52 -0.64 -0.01
N PHE A 136 9.16 -0.84 -1.27
CA PHE A 136 9.98 -0.44 -2.40
C PHE A 136 9.11 0.17 -3.49
N GLU A 137 9.72 1.05 -4.28
CA GLU A 137 9.10 1.68 -5.44
C GLU A 137 10.06 1.59 -6.62
N LEU A 138 9.56 1.17 -7.77
CA LEU A 138 10.31 1.11 -9.03
C LEU A 138 9.50 1.75 -10.15
N ARG A 139 10.08 2.71 -10.86
CA ARG A 139 9.47 3.27 -12.07
C ARG A 139 9.43 2.22 -13.15
N LEU A 140 8.25 1.95 -13.69
CA LEU A 140 8.07 1.01 -14.80
C LEU A 140 8.06 1.75 -16.15
N PRO A 141 8.68 1.18 -17.19
CA PRO A 141 8.44 1.56 -18.58
C PRO A 141 6.96 1.35 -18.97
N ASP A 142 6.49 2.14 -19.94
CA ASP A 142 5.07 2.12 -20.33
C ASP A 142 4.66 0.84 -21.06
N ASP A 143 5.61 0.15 -21.69
CA ASP A 143 5.46 -1.07 -22.47
C ASP A 143 5.44 -2.35 -21.62
N ILE A 144 5.86 -2.31 -20.35
CA ILE A 144 5.90 -3.50 -19.48
C ILE A 144 4.50 -3.94 -19.07
N LEU A 145 4.12 -5.18 -19.36
CA LEU A 145 2.87 -5.76 -18.90
C LEU A 145 2.99 -6.29 -17.46
N PRO A 146 1.90 -6.31 -16.67
CA PRO A 146 1.91 -6.85 -15.31
C PRO A 146 2.42 -8.31 -15.23
N GLU A 147 2.08 -9.12 -16.21
CA GLU A 147 2.50 -10.52 -16.33
C GLU A 147 4.01 -10.70 -16.60
N GLU A 148 4.69 -9.64 -17.05
CA GLU A 148 6.14 -9.61 -17.25
C GLU A 148 6.90 -9.19 -15.99
N VAL A 149 6.19 -8.97 -14.88
CA VAL A 149 6.76 -8.58 -13.59
C VAL A 149 6.68 -9.75 -12.61
N THR A 150 7.84 -10.30 -12.28
CA THR A 150 7.97 -11.27 -11.19
C THR A 150 8.82 -10.70 -10.06
N LEU A 151 8.32 -10.84 -8.84
CA LEU A 151 9.00 -10.46 -7.62
C LEU A 151 9.61 -11.70 -6.97
N PHE A 152 10.85 -11.57 -6.54
CA PHE A 152 11.58 -12.56 -5.77
C PHE A 152 12.12 -11.92 -4.50
N CYS A 153 12.11 -12.66 -3.42
CA CYS A 153 12.75 -12.24 -2.19
C CYS A 153 13.45 -13.40 -1.51
N ARG A 154 14.58 -13.15 -0.86
CA ARG A 154 15.38 -14.16 -0.14
C ARG A 154 15.79 -13.64 1.22
N SER A 155 15.49 -14.39 2.27
CA SER A 155 15.95 -14.06 3.61
C SER A 155 17.47 -14.24 3.69
N GLN A 156 18.20 -13.19 4.06
CA GLN A 156 19.64 -13.29 4.33
C GLN A 156 19.94 -14.11 5.59
N LYS A 157 18.95 -14.26 6.48
CA LYS A 157 19.10 -15.00 7.73
C LYS A 157 18.92 -16.51 7.54
N THR A 158 17.92 -16.93 6.76
CA THR A 158 17.56 -18.36 6.63
C THR A 158 17.80 -18.93 5.24
N GLY A 159 18.08 -18.09 4.25
CA GLY A 159 18.17 -18.48 2.85
C GLY A 159 16.84 -18.84 2.19
N LYS A 160 15.72 -18.86 2.94
CA LYS A 160 14.38 -19.14 2.40
C LYS A 160 13.96 -18.06 1.41
N THR A 161 13.21 -18.47 0.39
CA THR A 161 12.79 -17.60 -0.71
C THR A 161 11.29 -17.46 -0.80
N GLY A 162 10.83 -16.27 -1.20
CA GLY A 162 9.46 -16.00 -1.64
C GLY A 162 9.43 -15.56 -3.10
N ARG A 163 8.30 -15.82 -3.76
CA ARG A 163 8.04 -15.39 -5.14
C ARG A 163 6.60 -14.90 -5.26
N ASN A 164 6.38 -13.84 -6.04
CA ASN A 164 5.05 -13.33 -6.33
C ASN A 164 4.98 -12.77 -7.76
N SER A 165 3.92 -13.07 -8.50
CA SER A 165 3.62 -12.43 -9.78
C SER A 165 2.67 -11.26 -9.55
N VAL A 166 2.95 -10.12 -10.18
CA VAL A 166 2.16 -8.91 -9.97
C VAL A 166 0.87 -8.97 -10.76
N SER A 167 -0.25 -8.64 -10.10
CA SER A 167 -1.53 -8.40 -10.77
C SER A 167 -1.82 -6.91 -10.83
N LEU A 168 -2.72 -6.51 -11.74
CA LEU A 168 -3.21 -5.13 -11.81
C LEU A 168 -3.96 -4.79 -10.52
N GLY A 169 -3.33 -3.99 -9.66
CA GLY A 169 -4.02 -3.32 -8.57
C GLY A 169 -4.82 -2.14 -9.11
N VAL A 170 -6.15 -2.23 -9.10
CA VAL A 170 -7.01 -1.06 -9.33
C VAL A 170 -6.92 -0.11 -8.14
N THR A 171 -5.92 0.76 -8.10
CA THR A 171 -5.93 1.91 -7.17
C THR A 171 -6.63 3.07 -7.84
N SER A 172 -7.95 3.00 -7.96
CA SER A 172 -8.74 4.20 -8.21
C SER A 172 -8.64 5.08 -6.97
N LYS A 173 -7.65 5.98 -6.90
CA LYS A 173 -7.81 7.18 -6.07
C LYS A 173 -8.93 7.97 -6.72
N THR A 174 -10.15 7.77 -6.25
CA THR A 174 -11.29 8.63 -6.59
C THR A 174 -10.90 10.02 -6.11
N GLN A 175 -10.43 10.88 -7.01
CA GLN A 175 -10.49 12.31 -6.76
C GLN A 175 -11.98 12.62 -6.60
N PRO A 176 -12.43 13.15 -5.44
CA PRO A 176 -13.80 13.56 -5.32
C PRO A 176 -14.04 14.65 -6.36
N PHE A 177 -14.86 14.32 -7.37
CA PHE A 177 -15.48 15.37 -8.16
C PHE A 177 -16.25 16.25 -7.18
N PRO A 178 -16.12 17.59 -7.25
CA PRO A 178 -16.95 18.45 -6.43
C PRO A 178 -18.41 18.09 -6.70
N ILE A 179 -19.16 17.76 -5.64
CA ILE A 179 -20.60 17.60 -5.75
C ILE A 179 -21.11 18.95 -6.25
N VAL A 180 -21.76 18.96 -7.40
CA VAL A 180 -22.48 20.13 -7.88
C VAL A 180 -23.57 20.41 -6.85
N THR A 181 -23.40 21.47 -6.08
CA THR A 181 -24.37 21.86 -5.05
C THR A 181 -25.56 22.56 -5.70
N ASP A 182 -26.72 22.54 -5.03
CA ASP A 182 -27.93 23.25 -5.49
C ASP A 182 -27.66 24.75 -5.70
N ASP A 183 -26.73 25.35 -4.94
CA ASP A 183 -26.29 26.74 -5.11
C ASP A 183 -25.58 26.98 -6.44
N MET A 184 -24.69 26.07 -6.87
CA MET A 184 -24.03 26.16 -8.18
C MET A 184 -25.02 26.02 -9.34
N ILE A 185 -26.04 25.17 -9.17
CA ILE A 185 -27.12 24.99 -10.16
C ILE A 185 -27.95 26.28 -10.25
N ALA A 186 -28.29 26.87 -9.12
CA ALA A 186 -29.03 28.11 -9.05
C ALA A 186 -28.26 29.28 -9.68
N GLU A 187 -26.96 29.39 -9.42
CA GLU A 187 -26.12 30.44 -10.01
C GLU A 187 -25.99 30.29 -11.53
N PHE A 188 -25.84 29.06 -12.03
CA PHE A 188 -25.80 28.79 -13.47
C PHE A 188 -27.13 29.15 -14.17
N GLN A 189 -28.26 28.80 -13.55
CA GLN A 189 -29.59 29.14 -14.07
C GLN A 189 -29.82 30.66 -14.07
N GLN A 190 -29.43 31.36 -12.99
CA GLN A 190 -29.54 32.82 -12.92
C GLN A 190 -28.67 33.50 -13.98
N ARG A 191 -27.44 33.00 -14.19
CA ARG A 191 -26.52 33.54 -15.20
C ARG A 191 -27.09 33.40 -16.61
N ASN A 192 -27.67 32.25 -16.95
CA ASN A 192 -28.33 32.06 -18.25
C ASN A 192 -29.54 32.99 -18.43
N GLN A 193 -30.37 33.17 -17.40
CA GLN A 193 -31.50 34.11 -17.47
C GLN A 193 -31.05 35.56 -17.65
N GLN A 194 -29.92 35.98 -17.05
CA GLN A 194 -29.34 37.31 -17.28
C GLN A 194 -28.83 37.48 -18.72
N TYR A 195 -28.21 36.45 -19.30
CA TYR A 195 -27.80 36.46 -20.70
C TYR A 195 -29.00 36.58 -21.65
N GLU A 196 -30.10 35.88 -21.36
CA GLU A 196 -31.32 35.98 -22.17
C GLU A 196 -31.98 37.35 -22.06
N ARG A 197 -32.05 37.94 -20.85
CA ARG A 197 -32.61 39.28 -20.65
C ARG A 197 -31.79 40.37 -21.33
N SER A 198 -30.46 40.25 -21.30
CA SER A 198 -29.57 41.21 -21.97
C SER A 198 -29.70 41.13 -23.49
N GLN A 199 -29.82 39.93 -24.06
CA GLN A 199 -30.11 39.77 -25.50
C GLN A 199 -31.49 40.34 -25.88
N ALA A 200 -32.52 40.04 -25.10
CA ALA A 200 -33.86 40.56 -25.36
C ALA A 200 -33.94 42.10 -25.29
N GLN A 201 -33.18 42.74 -24.38
CA GLN A 201 -33.10 44.20 -24.32
C GLN A 201 -32.37 44.82 -25.51
N LEU A 202 -31.31 44.16 -26.01
CA LEU A 202 -30.60 44.56 -27.23
C LEU A 202 -31.50 44.46 -28.47
N ASP A 203 -32.34 43.44 -28.54
CA ASP A 203 -33.31 43.26 -29.63
C ASP A 203 -34.44 44.29 -29.58
N GLN A 204 -34.93 44.64 -28.38
CA GLN A 204 -35.95 45.68 -28.24
C GLN A 204 -35.43 47.08 -28.55
N THR A 205 -34.21 47.42 -28.12
CA THR A 205 -33.59 48.73 -28.42
C THR A 205 -33.26 48.88 -29.90
N SER A 206 -32.83 47.81 -30.58
CA SER A 206 -32.61 47.83 -32.03
C SER A 206 -33.92 47.92 -32.82
N SER A 207 -35.00 47.27 -32.36
CA SER A 207 -36.32 47.36 -32.98
C SER A 207 -36.95 48.76 -32.86
N GLN A 208 -36.82 49.41 -31.70
CA GLN A 208 -37.32 50.78 -31.49
C GLN A 208 -36.51 51.83 -32.28
N ALA A 209 -35.20 51.63 -32.45
CA ALA A 209 -34.35 52.48 -33.27
C ALA A 209 -34.66 52.37 -34.78
N GLN A 210 -35.17 51.23 -35.25
CA GLN A 210 -35.61 51.03 -36.64
C GLN A 210 -37.01 51.59 -36.90
N ALA A 211 -37.92 51.54 -35.93
CA ALA A 211 -39.27 52.09 -36.04
C ALA A 211 -39.30 53.64 -36.12
N GLN A 212 -38.32 54.33 -35.53
CA GLN A 212 -38.20 55.79 -35.61
C GLN A 212 -37.54 56.30 -36.91
N ARG A 213 -37.07 55.41 -37.79
CA ARG A 213 -36.36 55.76 -39.04
C ARG A 213 -37.19 55.60 -40.32
N GLN A 214 -38.50 55.34 -40.26
CA GLN A 214 -39.34 55.26 -41.46
C GLN A 214 -39.97 56.63 -41.81
N PRO A 215 -39.58 57.27 -42.94
CA PRO A 215 -40.19 58.51 -43.39
C PRO A 215 -41.56 58.27 -44.05
N THR A 216 -42.48 59.19 -43.81
CA THR A 216 -43.82 59.24 -44.42
C THR A 216 -43.72 59.39 -45.94
N LYS A 217 -44.43 58.52 -46.69
CA LYS A 217 -44.54 58.60 -48.15
C LYS A 217 -45.31 59.85 -48.57
N ASN A 218 -44.70 60.69 -49.40
CA ASN A 218 -45.43 61.61 -50.26
C ASN A 218 -44.71 61.78 -51.61
N GLY A 219 -45.40 61.38 -52.69
CA GLY A 219 -45.28 61.89 -54.06
C GLY A 219 -43.96 61.78 -54.84
N GLY A 220 -44.02 61.24 -56.07
CA GLY A 220 -43.23 61.75 -57.19
C GLY A 220 -42.25 60.79 -57.87
N ASN A 221 -42.70 60.27 -59.02
CA ASN A 221 -41.98 59.95 -60.26
C ASN A 221 -40.46 60.26 -60.35
N VAL A 222 -39.67 59.33 -60.94
CA VAL A 222 -38.84 59.52 -62.17
C VAL A 222 -37.84 58.35 -62.37
N ILE A 223 -38.05 57.69 -63.51
CA ILE A 223 -37.19 56.95 -64.46
C ILE A 223 -35.67 57.24 -64.29
N THR A 224 -34.71 56.31 -64.41
CA THR A 224 -34.02 55.97 -65.68
C THR A 224 -33.00 54.83 -65.51
N ARG A 225 -32.94 53.95 -66.53
CA ARG A 225 -31.95 52.88 -66.80
C ARG A 225 -30.57 53.45 -67.19
N PHE A 226 -29.48 52.69 -67.02
CA PHE A 226 -28.70 52.09 -68.12
C PHE A 226 -27.33 51.56 -67.65
N PHE A 227 -27.01 50.36 -68.13
CA PHE A 227 -25.72 49.69 -68.08
C PHE A 227 -24.71 50.33 -69.04
N GLY A 228 -23.43 50.33 -68.66
CA GLY A 228 -22.28 50.66 -69.51
C GLY A 228 -21.08 49.77 -69.19
N ARG A 229 -20.88 48.78 -70.07
CA ARG A 229 -19.87 47.72 -70.09
C ARG A 229 -18.60 48.24 -70.79
N LEU A 230 -17.39 47.72 -70.48
CA LEU A 230 -16.40 47.18 -71.45
C LEU A 230 -14.93 47.09 -70.92
N PHE A 231 -14.37 45.87 -71.06
CA PHE A 231 -12.98 45.40 -71.34
C PHE A 231 -11.77 45.93 -70.53
N GLY A 232 -10.70 45.17 -70.24
CA GLY A 232 -10.26 43.82 -70.63
C GLY A 232 -8.76 43.79 -70.99
N ARG A 233 -8.04 42.72 -70.58
CA ARG A 233 -6.63 42.30 -70.91
C ARG A 233 -5.48 43.11 -70.28
N ASN A 234 -4.37 42.52 -69.83
CA ASN A 234 -3.76 41.18 -69.96
C ASN A 234 -3.37 40.60 -68.60
#